data_AF-A0A924V8Q9-F1
#
_entry.id   AF-A0A924V8Q9-F1
#
_cell.length_a   1.000
_cell.length_b   1.000
_cell.length_c   1.000
_cell.angle_alpha   90.00
_cell.angle_beta   90.00
_cell.angle_gamma   90.00
#
_symmetry.space_group_name_H-M   'P 1'
#
loop_
_entity.id
_entity.type
_entity.pdbx_description
1 polymer ?
#
loop_
_entity_poly.entity_id
_entity_poly.type
_entity_poly.pdbx_seq_one_letter_code
_entity_poly.pdbx_strand_id
1 'polypeptide(L)' 'YRQYKTRAEGMADIADYIESFYNQKRRHSTLGNISPVEYEARQQIVSN' A
#
# COMPACT_ATOMS: atom_id res chain seq x y z
N TYR A 1 -15.04 -5.35 14.03
CA TYR A 1 -15.38 -4.26 13.09
C TYR A 1 -15.16 -2.94 13.80
N ARG A 2 -14.40 -2.01 13.20
CA ARG A 2 -14.20 -0.67 13.78
C ARG A 2 -15.37 0.22 13.35
N GLN A 3 -15.97 0.94 14.29
CA GLN A 3 -16.97 1.96 13.99
C GLN A 3 -16.29 3.33 14.00
N TYR A 4 -16.51 4.12 12.96
CA TYR A 4 -16.00 5.49 12.87
C TYR A 4 -17.11 6.47 13.26
N LYS A 5 -16.78 7.44 14.09
CA LYS A 5 -17.71 8.51 14.48
C LYS A 5 -17.86 9.53 13.36
N THR A 6 -16.80 9.72 12.57
CA THR A 6 -16.80 10.65 11.45
C THR A 6 -16.20 10.02 10.20
N ARG A 7 -16.55 10.57 9.03
CA ARG A 7 -15.92 10.18 7.76
C ARG A 7 -14.41 10.43 7.77
N ALA A 8 -13.95 11.48 8.44
CA ALA A 8 -12.54 11.84 8.52
C ALA A 8 -11.71 10.76 9.23
N GLU A 9 -12.21 10.21 10.33
CA GLU A 9 -11.56 9.09 11.04
C GLU A 9 -11.41 7.86 10.14
N GLY A 10 -12.47 7.51 9.40
CA GLY A 10 -12.41 6.39 8.45
C GLY A 10 -11.43 6.62 7.30
N MET A 11 -11.33 7.86 6.81
CA MET A 11 -10.36 8.21 5.77
C MET A 11 -8.92 8.15 6.25
N ALA A 12 -8.65 8.62 7.47
CA ALA A 12 -7.30 8.54 8.07
C ALA A 12 -6.86 7.08 8.21
N ASP A 13 -7.73 6.21 8.74
CA ASP A 13 -7.45 4.78 8.86
C ASP A 13 -7.20 4.10 7.50
N ILE A 14 -7.95 4.49 6.45
CA ILE A 14 -7.74 3.97 5.10
C ILE A 14 -6.40 4.44 4.54
N ALA A 15 -6.06 5.72 4.70
CA ALA A 15 -4.78 6.27 4.25
C ALA A 15 -3.61 5.56 4.94
N ASP A 16 -3.68 5.41 6.26
CA ASP A 16 -2.68 4.69 7.06
C ASP A 16 -2.53 3.24 6.59
N TYR A 17 -3.64 2.56 6.31
CA TYR A 17 -3.62 1.20 5.76
C TYR A 17 -2.95 1.15 4.39
N ILE A 18 -3.28 2.08 3.49
CA ILE A 18 -2.72 2.12 2.13
C ILE A 18 -1.20 2.37 2.20
N GLU A 19 -0.76 3.34 2.99
CA GLU A 19 0.66 3.71 3.03
C GLU A 19 1.50 2.72 3.84
N SER A 20 1.12 2.46 5.09
CA SER A 20 1.96 1.73 6.04
C SER A 20 1.91 0.21 5.86
N PHE A 21 0.86 -0.31 5.22
CA PHE A 21 0.70 -1.74 5.01
C PHE A 21 0.59 -2.10 3.53
N TYR A 22 -0.37 -1.55 2.79
CA TYR A 22 -0.63 -1.99 1.42
C TYR A 22 0.57 -1.71 0.50
N ASN A 23 1.00 -0.46 0.37
CA ASN A 23 2.07 -0.06 -0.54
C ASN A 23 3.44 -0.55 -0.04
N GLN A 24 3.69 -0.48 1.27
CA GLN A 24 5.00 -0.82 1.84
C GLN A 24 5.23 -2.32 2.05
N LYS A 25 4.21 -3.09 2.47
CA LYS A 25 4.40 -4.44 3.04
C LYS A 25 3.61 -5.55 2.34
N ARG A 26 2.45 -5.24 1.76
CA ARG A 26 1.57 -6.26 1.18
C ARG A 26 2.22 -6.86 -0.06
N ARG A 27 2.44 -8.18 -0.05
CA ARG A 27 3.03 -8.89 -1.18
C ARG A 27 1.93 -9.35 -2.14
N HIS A 28 2.18 -9.20 -3.44
CA HIS A 28 1.25 -9.58 -4.50
C HIS A 28 1.87 -10.65 -5.40
N SER A 29 1.19 -11.79 -5.58
CA SER A 29 1.67 -12.88 -6.44
C SER A 29 1.88 -12.44 -7.89
N THR A 30 1.02 -11.57 -8.40
CA THR A 30 1.12 -10.97 -9.74
C THR A 30 2.34 -10.07 -9.92
N LEU A 31 2.91 -9.54 -8.83
CA LEU A 31 4.12 -8.71 -8.86
C LEU A 31 5.40 -9.53 -8.63
N GLY A 32 5.33 -10.87 -8.62
CA GLY A 32 6.46 -11.71 -8.24
C GLY A 32 6.62 -11.84 -6.73
N ASN A 33 5.53 -11.69 -5.99
CA ASN A 33 5.48 -11.78 -4.54
C ASN A 33 6.35 -10.72 -3.83
N ILE A 34 6.28 -9.47 -4.27
CA ILE A 34 6.93 -8.30 -3.65
C ILE A 34 5.90 -7.21 -3.36
N SER A 35 6.28 -6.18 -2.61
CA SER A 35 5.38 -5.06 -2.33
C SER A 35 5.24 -4.11 -3.53
N PRO A 36 4.14 -3.33 -3.61
CA PRO A 36 3.97 -2.32 -4.67
C PRO A 36 5.15 -1.35 -4.77
N VAL A 37 5.67 -0.85 -3.64
CA VAL A 37 6.80 0.09 -3.66
C VAL A 37 8.09 -0.58 -4.17
N GLU A 38 8.33 -1.84 -3.81
CA GLU A 38 9.48 -2.60 -4.34
C GLU A 38 9.34 -2.86 -5.84
N TYR A 39 8.12 -3.13 -6.30
CA TYR A 39 7.86 -3.32 -7.73
C TYR A 39 8.16 -2.04 -8.51
N GLU A 40 7.63 -0.89 -8.09
CA GLU A 40 7.88 0.40 -8.74
C GLU A 40 9.37 0.75 -8.77
N ALA A 41 10.09 0.55 -7.66
CA ALA A 41 11.53 0.77 -7.59
C ALA A 41 12.31 -0.10 -8.61
N ARG A 42 11.93 -1.37 -8.77
CA ARG A 42 12.54 -2.26 -9.78
C ARG A 42 12.23 -1.82 -11.20
N GLN A 43 11.02 -1.33 -11.48
CA GLN A 43 10.65 -0.82 -12.81
C GLN A 43 11.42 0.48 -13.16
N GLN A 44 11.65 1.35 -12.17
CA GLN A 44 12.42 2.58 -12.37
C GLN A 44 13.88 2.30 -12.72
N ILE A 45 14.51 1.30 -12.08
CA ILE A 45 15.91 0.91 -12.37
C ILE A 45 16.06 0.38 -13.80
N VAL A 46 15.10 -0.41 -14.29
CA VAL A 46 15.16 -1.02 -15.63
C VAL A 46 14.91 0.00 -16.75
N SER A 47 14.21 1.09 -16.45
CA SER A 47 13.82 2.11 -17.45
C SER A 47 14.85 3.23 -17.64
N ASN A 48 15.98 3.18 -16.92
CA ASN A 48 16.96 4.27 -16.85
C ASN A 48 18.30 3.90 -17.51
#